data_AF-A0A919RD14-F1
#
_entry.id   AF-A0A919RD14-F1
#
_cell.length_a   1.000
_cell.length_b   1.000
_cell.length_c   1.000
_cell.angle_alpha   90.00
_cell.angle_beta   90.00
_cell.angle_gamma   90.00
#
_symmetry.space_group_name_H-M   'P 1'
#
loop_
_entity.id
_entity.type
_entity.pdbx_description
1 polymer ?
#
loop_
_entity_poly.entity_id
_entity_poly.type
_entity_poly.pdbx_seq_one_letter_code
_entity_poly.pdbx_strand_id
1 'polypeptide(L)'
;MSEHVGLVDLPPGQVRDVVLQVGTGTLREEDVPLVVGAVPGRTVMVTGGPARFTARVSGVPLTIEVDRASGWVQARGQWWWCGRLQVEEHPEGALIRRRTYNLATGPIARAVPLTVGRGHRESGREALIGVLDTFERRFGARTRLLPAGEGR
;
A
#
# COMPACT_ATOMS: atom_id res chain seq x y z
N MET A 1 1.25 14.88 -3.19
CA MET A 1 0.51 13.70 -2.70
C MET A 1 -0.16 13.03 -3.89
N SER A 2 -0.11 11.70 -3.99
CA SER A 2 -0.91 10.92 -4.93
C SER A 2 -1.89 10.05 -4.16
N GLU A 3 -3.10 9.90 -4.68
CA GLU A 3 -4.12 9.01 -4.15
C GLU A 3 -4.75 8.24 -5.30
N HIS A 4 -4.99 6.95 -5.07
CA HIS A 4 -5.75 6.07 -5.94
C HIS A 4 -6.72 5.25 -5.09
N VAL A 5 -7.91 4.96 -5.63
CA VAL A 5 -8.97 4.27 -4.91
C VAL A 5 -9.44 3.10 -5.76
N GLY A 6 -9.58 1.93 -5.14
CA GLY A 6 -10.17 0.74 -5.74
C GLY A 6 -11.35 0.27 -4.91
N LEU A 7 -12.36 -0.29 -5.56
CA LEU A 7 -13.46 -0.98 -4.91
C LEU A 7 -13.28 -2.49 -5.08
N VAL A 8 -13.59 -3.24 -4.02
CA VAL A 8 -13.68 -4.70 -4.02
C VAL A 8 -15.08 -5.09 -3.56
N ASP A 9 -15.76 -5.93 -4.34
CA ASP A 9 -17.08 -6.52 -4.01
C ASP A 9 -16.92 -7.65 -2.99
N LEU A 10 -16.40 -7.31 -1.80
CA LEU A 10 -16.24 -8.20 -0.65
C LEU A 10 -16.54 -7.43 0.65
N PRO A 11 -16.92 -8.14 1.74
CA PRO A 11 -17.09 -7.52 3.04
C PRO A 11 -15.82 -6.79 3.52
N PRO A 12 -15.93 -5.57 4.09
CA PRO A 12 -14.78 -4.81 4.59
C PRO A 12 -13.87 -5.57 5.56
N GLY A 13 -14.44 -6.41 6.42
CA GLY A 13 -13.67 -7.25 7.35
C GLY A 13 -12.71 -8.21 6.61
N GLN A 14 -13.21 -8.90 5.59
CA GLN A 14 -12.41 -9.82 4.78
C GLN A 14 -11.31 -9.08 4.00
N VAL A 15 -11.61 -7.89 3.48
CA VAL A 15 -10.62 -7.06 2.79
C VAL A 15 -9.56 -6.54 3.75
N ARG A 16 -9.95 -6.12 4.97
CA ARG A 16 -9.02 -5.72 6.04
C ARG A 16 -8.09 -6.86 6.43
N ASP A 17 -8.61 -8.08 6.59
CA ASP A 17 -7.80 -9.24 6.97
C ASP A 17 -6.69 -9.51 5.96
N VAL A 18 -6.94 -9.28 4.67
CA VAL A 18 -5.91 -9.45 3.62
C VAL A 18 -4.97 -8.24 3.55
N VAL A 19 -5.51 -7.02 3.48
CA VAL A 19 -4.69 -5.80 3.29
C VAL A 19 -3.80 -5.51 4.49
N LEU A 20 -4.27 -5.80 5.71
CA LEU A 20 -3.57 -5.51 6.96
C LEU A 20 -2.72 -6.69 7.47
N GLN A 21 -2.73 -7.81 6.77
CA GLN A 21 -1.87 -8.94 7.08
C GLN A 21 -0.43 -8.60 6.73
N VAL A 22 0.42 -8.53 7.76
CA VAL A 22 1.87 -8.39 7.62
C VAL A 22 2.49 -9.54 8.40
N GLY A 23 3.10 -10.47 7.67
CA GLY A 23 3.86 -11.58 8.25
C GLY A 23 5.29 -11.19 8.60
N THR A 24 6.01 -12.13 9.22
CA THR A 24 7.47 -12.06 9.40
C THR A 24 8.15 -13.20 8.65
N GLY A 25 9.39 -12.99 8.23
CA GLY A 25 10.18 -13.94 7.45
C GLY A 25 10.45 -13.42 6.04
N THR A 26 10.86 -14.33 5.16
CA THR A 26 11.07 -14.03 3.74
C THR A 26 9.73 -14.06 3.02
N LEU A 27 9.22 -12.88 2.69
CA LEU A 27 7.93 -12.69 2.05
C LEU A 27 8.07 -12.38 0.56
N ARG A 28 7.08 -12.80 -0.22
CA ARG A 28 6.95 -12.50 -1.65
C ARG A 28 6.08 -11.26 -1.86
N GLU A 29 6.01 -10.80 -3.10
CA GLU A 29 5.24 -9.62 -3.50
C GLU A 29 3.77 -9.66 -3.04
N GLU A 30 3.13 -10.81 -3.23
CA GLU A 30 1.72 -11.05 -2.87
C GLU A 30 1.45 -11.02 -1.36
N ASP A 31 2.49 -11.23 -0.55
CA ASP A 31 2.38 -11.26 0.90
C ASP A 31 2.44 -9.85 1.54
N VAL A 32 3.01 -8.85 0.83
CA VAL A 32 3.12 -7.47 1.33
C VAL A 32 2.95 -6.45 0.20
N PRO A 33 1.71 -6.26 -0.31
CA PRO A 33 1.45 -5.45 -1.51
C PRO A 33 1.90 -3.98 -1.38
N LEU A 34 1.90 -3.45 -0.15
CA LEU A 34 2.33 -2.07 0.13
C LEU A 34 3.85 -1.87 -0.01
N VAL A 35 4.65 -2.91 0.22
CA VAL A 35 6.09 -2.80 0.50
C VAL A 35 6.94 -3.20 -0.70
N VAL A 36 6.52 -4.22 -1.43
CA VAL A 36 7.34 -4.78 -2.52
C VAL A 36 7.15 -4.01 -3.83
N GLY A 37 6.06 -3.25 -3.96
CA GLY A 37 5.83 -2.35 -5.09
C GLY A 37 6.02 -3.06 -6.42
N ALA A 38 5.19 -4.07 -6.70
CA ALA A 38 5.03 -4.68 -8.03
C ALA A 38 6.32 -4.92 -8.85
N VAL A 39 7.43 -5.33 -8.22
CA VAL A 39 8.59 -5.82 -8.96
C VAL A 39 8.61 -7.34 -8.86
N PRO A 40 8.25 -8.03 -9.96
CA PRO A 40 8.15 -9.49 -9.98
C PRO A 40 9.43 -10.16 -9.52
N GLY A 41 9.30 -11.22 -8.71
CA GLY A 41 10.43 -12.04 -8.26
C GLY A 41 11.24 -11.46 -7.10
N ARG A 42 10.85 -10.32 -6.52
CA ARG A 42 11.49 -9.81 -5.30
C ARG A 42 11.00 -10.53 -4.06
N THR A 43 11.95 -10.90 -3.21
CA THR A 43 11.69 -11.33 -1.84
C THR A 43 12.15 -10.25 -0.86
N VAL A 44 11.44 -10.14 0.25
CA VAL A 44 11.72 -9.14 1.29
C VAL A 44 11.73 -9.84 2.64
N MET A 45 12.83 -9.67 3.39
CA MET A 45 12.89 -10.10 4.78
C MET A 45 12.15 -9.08 5.64
N VAL A 46 11.10 -9.53 6.33
CA VAL A 46 10.30 -8.74 7.27
C VAL A 46 10.48 -9.25 8.68
N THR A 47 10.77 -8.36 9.62
CA THR A 47 10.98 -8.67 11.05
C THR A 47 10.20 -7.71 11.95
N GLY A 48 10.01 -8.06 13.23
CA GLY A 48 9.28 -7.24 14.21
C GLY A 48 7.87 -7.76 14.50
N GLY A 49 6.93 -6.86 14.77
CA GLY A 49 5.51 -7.14 15.00
C GLY A 49 4.95 -6.68 16.36
N PRO A 50 3.63 -6.80 16.58
CA PRO A 50 2.55 -7.05 15.61
C PRO A 50 1.98 -5.77 14.97
N ALA A 51 2.36 -4.59 15.47
CA ALA A 51 1.91 -3.29 14.98
C ALA A 51 3.00 -2.52 14.22
N ARG A 52 4.28 -2.88 14.42
CA ARG A 52 5.42 -2.24 13.78
C ARG A 52 6.44 -3.28 13.34
N PHE A 53 6.84 -3.21 12.08
CA PHE A 53 7.76 -4.12 11.44
C PHE A 53 8.86 -3.35 10.72
N THR A 54 9.93 -4.05 10.40
CA THR A 54 11.03 -3.54 9.60
C THR A 54 11.29 -4.47 8.43
N ALA A 55 11.62 -3.88 7.29
CA ALA A 55 11.96 -4.60 6.08
C ALA A 55 13.18 -3.96 5.40
N ARG A 56 13.84 -4.70 4.52
CA ARG A 56 14.86 -4.16 3.61
C ARG A 56 14.50 -4.49 2.18
N VAL A 57 14.30 -3.46 1.37
CA VAL A 57 13.99 -3.59 -0.07
C VAL A 57 15.14 -2.99 -0.84
N SER A 58 15.85 -3.80 -1.62
CA SER A 58 17.04 -3.38 -2.39
C SER A 58 18.07 -2.62 -1.54
N GLY A 59 18.31 -3.09 -0.31
CA GLY A 59 19.23 -2.47 0.65
C GLY A 59 18.66 -1.27 1.42
N VAL A 60 17.50 -0.74 1.04
CA VAL A 60 16.86 0.39 1.71
C VAL A 60 16.02 -0.10 2.89
N PRO A 61 16.25 0.40 4.12
CA PRO A 61 15.40 0.07 5.26
C PRO A 61 14.02 0.73 5.11
N LEU A 62 12.99 -0.07 5.38
CA LEU A 62 11.59 0.35 5.46
C LEU A 62 11.06 0.04 6.86
N THR A 63 10.25 0.96 7.39
CA THR A 63 9.41 0.72 8.57
C THR A 63 7.98 0.51 8.10
N ILE A 64 7.33 -0.54 8.57
CA ILE A 64 5.93 -0.84 8.28
C ILE A 64 5.14 -0.70 9.57
N GLU A 65 4.04 0.04 9.54
CA GLU A 65 3.15 0.26 10.67
C GLU A 65 1.75 -0.23 10.28
N VAL A 66 1.10 -0.95 11.19
CA VAL A 66 -0.26 -1.48 10.99
C VAL A 66 -1.14 -0.99 12.13
N ASP A 67 -2.24 -0.34 11.77
CA ASP A 67 -3.31 0.03 12.69
C ASP A 67 -4.58 -0.70 12.27
N ARG A 68 -4.88 -1.79 12.98
CA ARG A 68 -6.05 -2.63 12.70
C ARG A 68 -7.36 -1.97 13.12
N ALA A 69 -7.32 -1.12 14.15
CA ALA A 69 -8.52 -0.42 14.63
C ALA A 69 -8.97 0.63 13.60
N SER A 70 -8.00 1.37 13.05
CA SER A 70 -8.27 2.39 12.02
C SER A 70 -8.25 1.84 10.58
N GLY A 71 -7.97 0.54 10.40
CA GLY A 71 -8.05 -0.14 9.11
C GLY A 71 -6.97 0.24 8.10
N TRP A 72 -5.75 0.57 8.52
CA TRP A 72 -4.67 0.96 7.61
C TRP A 72 -3.33 0.29 7.88
N VAL A 73 -2.54 0.15 6.81
CA VAL A 73 -1.14 -0.25 6.84
C VAL A 73 -0.31 0.78 6.09
N GLN A 74 0.86 1.10 6.62
CA GLN A 74 1.74 2.13 6.11
C GLN A 74 3.17 1.66 6.02
N ALA A 75 3.86 1.98 4.94
CA ALA A 75 5.29 1.77 4.78
C ALA A 75 5.96 3.15 4.68
N ARG A 76 7.00 3.34 5.49
CA ARG A 76 7.89 4.49 5.46
C ARG A 76 9.26 4.02 5.04
N GLY A 77 9.88 4.77 4.15
CA GLY A 77 11.14 4.42 3.53
C GLY A 77 11.86 5.66 3.08
N GLN A 78 13.19 5.65 3.13
CA GLN A 78 13.95 6.89 3.02
C GLN A 78 13.48 7.93 4.07
N TRP A 79 14.11 9.09 4.12
CA TRP A 79 13.70 10.16 5.06
C TRP A 79 12.48 10.95 4.57
N TRP A 80 11.95 10.65 3.38
CA TRP A 80 10.94 11.45 2.69
C TRP A 80 9.75 10.64 2.16
N TRP A 81 9.81 9.32 1.99
CA TRP A 81 8.72 8.57 1.35
C TRP A 81 7.79 7.87 2.35
N CYS A 82 6.49 7.95 2.06
CA CYS A 82 5.45 7.21 2.77
C CYS A 82 4.36 6.73 1.81
N GLY A 83 4.11 5.43 1.83
CA GLY A 83 2.96 4.78 1.19
C GLY A 83 1.98 4.26 2.24
N ARG A 84 0.68 4.47 2.05
CA ARG A 84 -0.37 3.95 2.94
C ARG A 84 -1.48 3.28 2.14
N LEU A 85 -1.93 2.12 2.59
CA LEU A 85 -3.19 1.50 2.20
C LEU A 85 -4.18 1.63 3.35
N GLN A 86 -5.42 1.98 3.05
CA GLN A 86 -6.50 2.09 4.02
C GLN A 86 -7.74 1.41 3.46
N VAL A 87 -8.43 0.64 4.31
CA VAL A 87 -9.66 -0.06 3.95
C VAL A 87 -10.85 0.63 4.62
N GLU A 88 -11.76 1.13 3.79
CA GLU A 88 -12.98 1.83 4.19
C GLU A 88 -14.21 1.02 3.77
N GLU A 89 -15.32 1.23 4.48
CA GLU A 89 -16.60 0.59 4.15
C GLU A 89 -17.24 1.27 2.93
N HIS A 90 -17.99 0.51 2.15
CA HIS A 90 -18.74 1.03 1.00
C HIS A 90 -20.02 0.22 0.80
N PRO A 91 -21.13 0.82 0.32
CA PRO A 91 -22.37 0.07 0.08
C PRO A 91 -22.22 -1.14 -0.85
N GLU A 92 -21.30 -1.06 -1.81
CA GLU A 92 -20.97 -2.14 -2.76
C GLU A 92 -19.81 -3.06 -2.28
N GLY A 93 -19.35 -2.95 -1.03
CA GLY A 93 -18.25 -3.78 -0.50
C GLY A 93 -17.23 -2.97 0.30
N ALA A 94 -15.98 -2.91 -0.17
CA ALA A 94 -14.92 -2.20 0.52
C ALA A 94 -14.06 -1.34 -0.42
N LEU A 95 -13.73 -0.12 0.03
CA LEU A 95 -12.78 0.74 -0.67
C LEU A 95 -11.37 0.51 -0.14
N ILE A 96 -10.43 0.37 -1.06
CA ILE A 96 -8.99 0.36 -0.79
C ILE A 96 -8.43 1.68 -1.29
N ARG A 97 -8.03 2.57 -0.38
CA ARG A 97 -7.32 3.80 -0.71
C ARG A 97 -5.83 3.61 -0.60
N ARG A 98 -5.11 3.90 -1.67
CA ARG A 98 -3.66 3.98 -1.68
C ARG A 98 -3.19 5.42 -1.75
N ARG A 99 -2.51 5.89 -0.72
CA ARG A 99 -1.90 7.21 -0.66
C ARG A 99 -0.38 7.11 -0.73
N THR A 100 0.23 8.05 -1.43
CA THR A 100 1.68 8.28 -1.38
C THR A 100 1.92 9.76 -1.13
N TYR A 101 2.66 10.06 -0.06
CA TYR A 101 2.97 11.42 0.33
C TYR A 101 4.41 11.54 0.80
N ASN A 102 4.89 12.78 0.74
CA ASN A 102 6.22 13.14 1.16
C ASN A 102 6.19 13.48 2.66
N LEU A 103 7.04 12.84 3.44
CA LEU A 103 7.26 13.13 4.87
C LEU A 103 8.28 14.25 5.08
N ALA A 104 9.05 14.62 4.05
CA ALA A 104 9.99 15.73 4.16
C ALA A 104 9.24 17.02 4.48
N THR A 105 9.75 17.76 5.47
CA THR A 105 9.24 19.07 5.87
C THR A 105 10.23 20.18 5.49
N GLY A 106 9.74 21.42 5.44
CA GLY A 106 10.59 22.59 5.20
C GLY A 106 11.10 22.72 3.76
N PRO A 107 12.14 23.54 3.52
CA PRO A 107 12.59 23.90 2.17
C PRO A 107 13.06 22.70 1.35
N ILE A 108 13.60 21.67 2.00
CA ILE A 108 14.07 20.43 1.38
C ILE A 108 12.92 19.62 0.75
N ALA A 109 11.68 19.76 1.27
CA ALA A 109 10.51 19.08 0.71
C ALA A 109 10.21 19.48 -0.75
N ARG A 110 10.59 20.70 -1.15
CA ARG A 110 10.40 21.22 -2.51
C ARG A 110 11.32 20.58 -3.55
N ALA A 111 12.44 20.01 -3.12
CA ALA A 111 13.40 19.35 -4.01
C ALA A 111 12.99 17.91 -4.35
N VAL A 112 12.19 17.26 -3.51
CA VAL A 112 11.81 15.84 -3.68
C VAL A 112 11.01 15.56 -4.98
N PRO A 113 10.00 16.36 -5.37
CA PRO A 113 9.28 16.09 -6.62
C PRO A 113 10.17 16.16 -7.87
N LEU A 114 11.23 16.98 -7.83
CA LEU A 114 12.16 17.19 -8.96
C LEU A 114 13.13 16.02 -9.14
N THR A 115 13.42 15.25 -8.10
CA THR A 115 14.38 14.15 -8.16
C THR A 115 13.72 12.78 -8.30
N VAL A 116 12.46 12.61 -7.85
CA VAL A 116 11.83 11.28 -7.69
C VAL A 116 10.31 11.23 -7.94
N GLY A 117 9.67 12.36 -8.30
CA GLY A 117 8.21 12.51 -8.23
C GLY A 117 7.35 11.82 -9.31
N ARG A 118 7.83 11.66 -10.55
CA ARG A 118 7.01 11.11 -11.65
C ARG A 118 6.82 9.60 -11.58
N GLY A 119 7.90 8.83 -11.41
CA GLY A 119 7.82 7.36 -11.36
C GLY A 119 7.00 6.82 -10.19
N HIS A 120 6.92 7.57 -9.08
CA HIS A 120 6.15 7.16 -7.91
C HIS A 120 4.63 7.26 -8.07
N ARG A 121 4.13 8.11 -8.99
CA ARG A 121 2.70 8.25 -9.22
C ARG A 121 2.14 7.07 -10.01
N GLU A 122 2.84 6.71 -11.09
CA GLU A 122 2.51 5.59 -11.95
C GLU A 122 2.66 4.25 -11.22
N SER A 123 3.80 4.07 -10.53
CA SER A 123 4.02 2.94 -9.63
C SER A 123 2.95 2.84 -8.53
N GLY A 124 2.37 3.98 -8.12
CA GLY A 124 1.31 3.98 -7.13
C GLY A 124 -0.03 3.43 -7.63
N ARG A 125 -0.40 3.73 -8.87
CA ARG A 125 -1.59 3.17 -9.50
C ARG A 125 -1.41 1.69 -9.79
N GLU A 126 -0.27 1.30 -10.36
CA GLU A 126 0.06 -0.10 -10.67
C GLU A 126 0.08 -0.97 -9.41
N ALA A 127 0.66 -0.47 -8.31
CA ALA A 127 0.64 -1.18 -7.04
C ALA A 127 -0.79 -1.39 -6.50
N LEU A 128 -1.70 -0.43 -6.71
CA LEU A 128 -3.11 -0.65 -6.34
C LEU A 128 -3.77 -1.67 -7.26
N ILE A 129 -3.50 -1.65 -8.56
CA ILE A 129 -4.01 -2.66 -9.50
C ILE A 129 -3.55 -4.07 -9.09
N GLY A 130 -2.28 -4.25 -8.70
CA GLY A 130 -1.80 -5.54 -8.20
C GLY A 130 -2.51 -6.01 -6.91
N VAL A 131 -2.87 -5.08 -6.01
CA VAL A 131 -3.70 -5.40 -4.84
C VAL A 131 -5.07 -5.88 -5.29
N LEU A 132 -5.72 -5.19 -6.22
CA LEU A 132 -7.06 -5.54 -6.70
C LEU A 132 -7.05 -6.91 -7.42
N ASP A 133 -6.08 -7.13 -8.30
CA ASP A 133 -5.89 -8.41 -9.00
C ASP A 133 -5.67 -9.59 -8.02
N THR A 134 -5.03 -9.35 -6.87
CA THR A 134 -4.93 -10.35 -5.80
C THR A 134 -6.31 -10.78 -5.30
N PHE A 135 -7.25 -9.85 -5.16
CA PHE A 135 -8.62 -10.17 -4.74
C PHE A 135 -9.41 -10.90 -5.83
N GLU A 136 -9.25 -10.50 -7.09
CA GLU A 136 -9.89 -11.18 -8.22
C GLU A 136 -9.42 -12.64 -8.31
N ARG A 137 -8.10 -12.86 -8.27
CA ARG A 137 -7.52 -14.21 -8.39
C ARG A 137 -7.80 -15.10 -7.17
N ARG A 138 -7.70 -14.56 -5.95
CA ARG A 138 -7.81 -15.36 -4.73
C ARG A 138 -9.26 -15.63 -4.31
N PHE A 139 -10.16 -14.71 -4.58
CA PHE A 139 -11.54 -14.77 -4.09
C PHE A 139 -12.60 -14.75 -5.19
N GLY A 140 -12.21 -14.58 -6.47
CA GLY A 140 -13.17 -14.41 -7.56
C GLY A 140 -13.98 -13.12 -7.43
N ALA A 141 -13.51 -12.15 -6.64
CA ALA A 141 -14.20 -10.90 -6.38
C ALA A 141 -14.17 -10.00 -7.61
N ARG A 142 -15.21 -9.21 -7.81
CA ARG A 142 -15.16 -8.11 -8.79
C ARG A 142 -14.40 -6.95 -8.19
N THR A 143 -13.45 -6.40 -8.94
CA THR A 143 -12.74 -5.19 -8.53
C THR A 143 -12.82 -4.11 -9.59
N ARG A 144 -12.72 -2.85 -9.16
CA ARG A 144 -12.65 -1.70 -10.08
C ARG A 144 -11.77 -0.61 -9.51
N LEU A 145 -10.92 -0.04 -10.35
CA LEU A 145 -10.22 1.21 -10.03
C LEU A 145 -11.19 2.37 -10.23
N LEU A 146 -11.40 3.19 -9.20
CA LEU A 146 -12.26 4.37 -9.29
C LEU A 146 -11.47 5.55 -9.88
N PRO A 147 -12.13 6.42 -10.68
CA PRO A 147 -11.50 7.64 -11.16
C PRO A 147 -11.18 8.57 -9.98
N ALA A 148 -10.16 9.41 -10.17
CA ALA A 148 -9.71 10.34 -9.13
C ALA A 148 -10.84 11.31 -8.75
N GLY A 149 -11.38 11.17 -7.54
CA GLY A 149 -12.44 12.03 -7.00
C GLY A 149 -13.76 11.32 -6.69
N GLU A 150 -13.97 10.10 -7.18
CA GLU A 150 -15.11 9.25 -6.81
C GLU A 150 -14.76 8.36 -5.62
N GLY A 151 -15.55 8.44 -4.57
CA GLY A 151 -15.30 7.80 -3.28
C GLY A 151 -15.44 8.79 -2.13
N ARG A 152 -16.35 9.76 -2.22
CA ARG A 152 -16.84 10.47 -1.03
C ARG A 152 -18.14 9.84 -0.58
#